data_AF-D6TTX0-F1
#
_entry.id   AF-D6TTX0-F1
#
_cell.length_a   1.000
_cell.length_b   1.000
_cell.length_c   1.000
_cell.angle_alpha   90.00
_cell.angle_beta   90.00
_cell.angle_gamma   90.00
#
_symmetry.space_group_name_H-M   'P 1'
#
loop_
_entity.id
_entity.type
_entity.pdbx_description
1 polymer ?
#
loop_
_entity_poly.entity_id
_entity_poly.type
_entity_poly.pdbx_seq_one_letter_code
_entity_poly.pdbx_strand_id
1 'polypeptide(L)'
;MWQTICLCLPTMPESERLRFLNLYGQFAHPHQEFNEVDLGLAFLSHLTPAEALTVLQERQNLIERSQEWLSTHAQQSHGGGLLNLLIQDHTYTLLEAEHRWLEGAVRRLRSSATMELNSR
;
A
#
# COMPACT_ATOMS: atom_id res chain seq x y z
N MET A 1 11.00 11.38 -1.27
CA MET A 1 9.99 11.13 -0.22
C MET A 1 9.31 9.78 -0.51
N TRP A 2 10.07 8.68 -0.51
CA TRP A 2 9.67 7.34 -0.97
C TRP A 2 9.69 6.31 0.19
N GLN A 3 9.44 6.75 1.42
CA GLN A 3 9.72 5.96 2.64
C GLN A 3 8.48 5.30 3.27
N THR A 4 7.30 5.43 2.68
CA THR A 4 6.05 5.06 3.38
C THR A 4 5.69 3.57 3.28
N ILE A 5 6.34 2.80 2.40
CA ILE A 5 6.13 1.32 2.29
C ILE A 5 7.22 0.54 3.05
N CYS A 6 8.42 1.11 3.17
CA CYS A 6 9.47 0.62 4.05
C CYS A 6 9.09 0.57 5.56
N LEU A 7 7.97 1.17 5.98
CA LEU A 7 7.52 1.15 7.38
C LEU A 7 6.91 -0.20 7.82
N CYS A 8 6.58 -1.10 6.90
CA CYS A 8 6.05 -2.43 7.21
C CYS A 8 7.12 -3.53 7.26
N LEU A 9 8.26 -3.29 6.62
CA LEU A 9 9.41 -4.18 6.60
C LEU A 9 10.01 -4.48 8.00
N PRO A 10 10.06 -3.52 8.96
CA PRO A 10 10.53 -3.81 10.31
C PRO A 10 9.49 -4.51 11.21
N THR A 11 8.20 -4.49 10.84
CA THR A 11 7.12 -5.19 11.55
C THR A 11 6.89 -6.61 11.03
N MET A 12 7.50 -6.98 9.91
CA MET A 12 7.39 -8.28 9.27
C MET A 12 8.36 -9.31 9.91
N PRO A 13 7.96 -10.58 10.11
CA PRO A 13 8.87 -11.64 10.52
C PRO A 13 10.06 -11.75 9.57
N GLU A 14 11.24 -12.06 10.09
CA GLU A 14 12.48 -12.11 9.30
C GLU A 14 12.39 -13.05 8.08
N SER A 15 11.66 -14.16 8.22
CA SER A 15 11.39 -15.11 7.13
C SER A 15 10.58 -14.50 5.99
N GLU A 16 9.58 -13.67 6.29
CA GLU A 16 8.76 -12.99 5.30
C GLU A 16 9.52 -11.84 4.65
N ARG A 17 10.34 -11.13 5.44
CA ARG A 17 11.25 -10.10 4.92
C ARG A 17 12.23 -10.68 3.92
N LEU A 18 12.82 -11.84 4.24
CA LEU A 18 13.73 -12.54 3.32
C LEU A 18 12.99 -13.04 2.06
N ARG A 19 11.75 -13.52 2.20
CA ARG A 19 10.91 -13.92 1.07
C ARG A 19 10.63 -12.74 0.13
N PHE A 20 10.28 -11.58 0.69
CA PHE A 20 10.06 -10.35 -0.06
C PHE A 20 11.32 -9.89 -0.82
N LEU A 21 12.48 -9.85 -0.14
CA LEU A 21 13.75 -9.46 -0.77
C LEU A 21 14.20 -10.44 -1.87
N ASN A 22 13.92 -11.73 -1.71
CA ASN A 22 14.26 -12.73 -2.72
C ASN A 22 13.38 -12.60 -3.97
N LEU A 23 12.10 -12.28 -3.80
CA LEU A 23 11.20 -11.95 -4.90
C LEU A 23 11.60 -10.63 -5.57
N TYR A 24 11.99 -9.61 -4.80
CA TYR A 24 12.53 -8.35 -5.33
C TYR A 24 13.70 -8.60 -6.29
N GLY A 25 14.63 -9.48 -5.92
CA GLY A 25 15.76 -9.87 -6.78
C GLY A 25 15.36 -10.56 -8.08
N GLN A 26 14.18 -11.18 -8.15
CA GLN A 26 13.66 -11.85 -9.34
C GLN A 26 12.94 -10.90 -10.31
N PHE A 27 12.38 -9.80 -9.80
CA PHE A 27 11.66 -8.79 -10.60
C PHE A 27 12.52 -7.59 -11.02
N ALA A 28 13.77 -7.51 -10.54
CA ALA A 28 14.74 -6.49 -10.94
C ALA A 28 15.25 -6.72 -12.38
N HIS A 29 14.39 -6.50 -13.37
CA HIS A 29 14.80 -6.38 -14.76
C HIS A 29 15.34 -4.97 -15.03
N PRO A 30 16.44 -4.82 -15.79
CA PRO A 30 17.13 -3.54 -15.97
C PRO A 30 16.34 -2.46 -16.75
N HIS A 31 15.11 -2.75 -17.18
CA HIS A 31 14.27 -1.85 -17.98
C HIS A 31 12.86 -1.64 -17.43
N GLN A 32 12.53 -2.22 -16.26
CA GLN A 32 11.23 -2.05 -15.64
C GLN A 32 11.43 -1.61 -14.19
N GLU A 33 11.35 -0.30 -13.95
CA GLU A 33 11.36 0.27 -12.61
C GLU A 33 10.03 -0.07 -11.93
N PHE A 34 9.93 -1.27 -11.39
CA PHE A 34 8.87 -1.60 -10.46
C PHE A 34 9.11 -0.81 -9.18
N ASN A 35 8.16 0.04 -8.81
CA ASN A 35 8.19 0.67 -7.49
C ASN A 35 7.78 -0.35 -6.41
N GLU A 36 8.01 -0.02 -5.14
CA GLU A 36 7.70 -0.92 -4.02
C GLU A 36 6.21 -1.34 -3.95
N VAL A 37 5.29 -0.50 -4.45
CA VAL A 37 3.86 -0.84 -4.57
C VAL A 37 3.67 -1.94 -5.59
N ASP A 38 4.26 -1.80 -6.78
CA ASP A 38 4.08 -2.76 -7.87
C ASP A 38 4.56 -4.15 -7.47
N LEU A 39 5.64 -4.22 -6.69
CA LEU A 39 6.16 -5.47 -6.13
C LEU A 39 5.24 -6.05 -5.05
N GLY A 40 4.70 -5.20 -4.18
CA GLY A 40 3.68 -5.60 -3.22
C GLY A 40 2.43 -6.17 -3.90
N LEU A 41 2.01 -5.58 -5.02
CA LEU A 41 0.89 -6.06 -5.83
C LEU A 41 1.20 -7.40 -6.51
N ALA A 42 2.40 -7.56 -7.07
CA ALA A 42 2.85 -8.84 -7.61
C ALA A 42 2.88 -9.93 -6.54
N PHE A 43 3.20 -9.59 -5.30
CA PHE A 43 3.22 -10.53 -4.20
C PHE A 43 1.82 -11.05 -3.81
N LEU A 44 0.75 -10.29 -4.08
CA LEU A 44 -0.61 -10.71 -3.76
C LEU A 44 -1.00 -12.04 -4.44
N SER A 45 -0.45 -12.37 -5.61
CA SER A 45 -0.73 -13.64 -6.29
C SER A 45 -0.13 -14.87 -5.58
N HIS A 46 0.75 -14.66 -4.60
CA HIS A 46 1.38 -15.72 -3.82
C HIS A 46 0.74 -15.91 -2.43
N LEU A 47 -0.28 -15.11 -2.10
CA LEU A 47 -0.97 -15.14 -0.81
C LEU A 47 -2.29 -15.91 -0.91
N THR A 48 -2.70 -16.54 0.19
CA THR A 48 -4.07 -17.00 0.35
C THR A 48 -5.04 -15.81 0.38
N PRO A 49 -6.34 -16.00 0.09
CA PRO A 49 -7.32 -14.92 0.17
C PRO A 49 -7.37 -14.23 1.53
N ALA A 50 -7.14 -14.97 2.62
CA ALA A 50 -7.10 -14.43 3.98
C ALA A 50 -5.86 -13.55 4.19
N GLU A 51 -4.67 -14.02 3.81
CA GLU A 51 -3.43 -13.24 3.91
C GLU A 51 -3.48 -11.99 3.02
N ALA A 52 -3.98 -12.11 1.79
CA ALA A 52 -4.16 -10.98 0.88
C ALA A 52 -5.11 -9.93 1.47
N LEU A 53 -6.21 -10.37 2.08
CA LEU A 53 -7.15 -9.48 2.77
C LEU A 53 -6.47 -8.74 3.93
N THR A 54 -5.72 -9.45 4.78
CA THR A 54 -4.97 -8.84 5.90
C THR A 54 -4.00 -7.79 5.40
N VAL A 55 -3.16 -8.09 4.42
CA VAL A 55 -2.15 -7.16 3.89
C VAL A 55 -2.80 -5.91 3.28
N LEU A 56 -3.89 -6.07 2.52
CA LEU A 56 -4.61 -4.94 1.92
C LEU A 56 -5.28 -4.06 2.98
N GLN A 57 -5.80 -4.64 4.05
CA GLN A 57 -6.38 -3.89 5.16
C GLN A 57 -5.30 -3.15 5.97
N GLU A 58 -4.15 -3.76 6.19
CA GLU A 58 -3.00 -3.09 6.83
C GLU A 58 -2.53 -1.90 6.00
N ARG A 59 -2.44 -2.07 4.67
CA ARG A 59 -2.12 -0.97 3.76
C ARG A 59 -3.16 0.15 3.82
N GLN A 60 -4.44 -0.21 3.86
CA GLN A 60 -5.53 0.76 3.97
C GLN A 60 -5.40 1.61 5.25
N ASN A 61 -5.17 0.96 6.40
CA ASN A 61 -4.97 1.64 7.67
C ASN A 61 -3.76 2.60 7.64
N LEU A 62 -2.69 2.24 6.93
CA LEU A 62 -1.50 3.10 6.80
C LEU A 62 -1.76 4.33 5.94
N ILE A 63 -2.56 4.19 4.88
CA ILE A 63 -2.96 5.32 4.03
C ILE A 63 -3.85 6.28 4.82
N GLU A 64 -4.83 5.77 5.56
CA GLU A 64 -5.70 6.57 6.41
C GLU A 64 -4.90 7.40 7.41
N ARG A 65 -3.96 6.78 8.13
CA ARG A 65 -3.04 7.49 9.04
C ARG A 65 -2.18 8.53 8.32
N SER A 66 -1.75 8.24 7.09
CA SER A 66 -0.95 9.17 6.29
C SER A 66 -1.77 10.38 5.85
N GLN A 67 -3.03 10.18 5.46
CA GLN A 67 -3.97 11.24 5.12
C GLN A 67 -4.31 12.11 6.35
N GLU A 68 -4.54 11.49 7.52
CA GLU A 68 -4.76 12.20 8.79
C GLU A 68 -3.54 13.06 9.18
N TRP A 69 -2.34 12.50 9.04
CA TRP A 69 -1.10 13.20 9.33
C TRP A 69 -0.91 14.41 8.40
N LEU A 70 -1.12 14.23 7.10
CA LEU A 70 -1.05 15.32 6.11
C LEU A 70 -2.08 16.40 6.38
N SER A 71 -3.31 16.03 6.72
CA SER A 71 -4.40 16.96 7.03
C SER A 71 -4.07 17.82 8.26
N THR A 72 -3.52 17.20 9.31
CA THR A 72 -3.12 17.89 10.54
C THR A 72 -1.93 18.83 10.30
N HIS A 73 -0.94 18.42 9.50
CA HIS A 73 0.25 19.23 9.22
C HIS A 73 -0.02 20.35 8.21
N ALA A 74 -0.94 20.16 7.27
CA ALA A 74 -1.37 21.21 6.34
C ALA A 74 -2.01 22.40 7.08
N GLN A 75 -2.80 22.12 8.14
CA GLN A 75 -3.40 23.15 8.98
C GLN A 75 -2.38 23.91 9.83
N GLN A 76 -1.29 23.26 10.25
CA GLN A 76 -0.23 23.88 11.06
C GLN A 76 0.83 24.62 10.24
N SER A 77 0.96 24.27 8.95
CA SER A 77 1.88 24.91 8.01
C SER A 77 1.32 26.23 7.47
N HIS A 78 1.19 27.25 8.32
CA HIS A 78 0.84 28.62 7.91
C HIS A 78 1.98 29.39 7.20
N GLY A 79 3.02 28.70 6.70
CA GLY A 79 4.20 29.31 6.08
C GLY A 79 4.75 28.57 4.85
N GLY A 80 4.07 27.55 4.34
CA GLY A 80 4.51 26.83 3.14
C GLY A 80 4.25 27.64 1.88
N GLY A 81 5.29 27.92 1.08
CA GLY A 81 5.13 28.52 -0.24
C GLY A 81 4.33 27.63 -1.19
N LEU A 82 3.86 28.18 -2.33
CA LEU A 82 3.03 27.50 -3.33
C LEU A 82 3.54 26.10 -3.72
N LEU A 83 4.86 25.91 -3.81
CA LEU A 83 5.46 24.61 -4.14
C LEU A 83 5.17 23.53 -3.08
N ASN A 84 5.15 23.87 -1.80
CA ASN A 84 4.80 22.92 -0.74
C ASN A 84 3.33 22.52 -0.81
N LEU A 85 2.44 23.46 -1.14
CA LEU A 85 1.02 23.17 -1.35
C LEU A 85 0.82 22.21 -2.53
N LEU A 86 1.52 22.42 -3.65
CA LEU A 86 1.45 21.52 -4.80
C LEU A 86 1.97 20.11 -4.47
N ILE A 87 3.06 20.00 -3.69
CA ILE A 87 3.58 18.70 -3.23
C ILE A 87 2.58 17.99 -2.31
N GLN A 88 1.96 18.72 -1.38
CA GLN A 88 0.95 18.18 -0.47
C GLN A 88 -0.30 17.72 -1.22
N ASP A 89 -0.83 18.54 -2.12
CA ASP A 89 -1.99 18.22 -2.96
C ASP A 89 -1.74 16.99 -3.84
N HIS A 90 -0.58 16.92 -4.47
CA HIS A 90 -0.17 15.76 -5.24
C HIS A 90 -0.10 14.49 -4.37
N THR A 91 0.53 14.58 -3.19
CA THR A 91 0.64 13.46 -2.25
C THR A 91 -0.73 12.99 -1.78
N TYR A 92 -1.61 13.92 -1.42
CA TYR A 92 -2.97 13.61 -0.98
C TYR A 92 -3.77 12.94 -2.11
N THR A 93 -3.65 13.45 -3.35
CA THR A 93 -4.30 12.88 -4.53
C THR A 93 -3.89 11.42 -4.77
N LEU A 94 -2.59 11.10 -4.61
CA LEU A 94 -2.09 9.73 -4.75
C LEU A 94 -2.65 8.81 -3.66
N LEU A 95 -2.61 9.26 -2.39
CA LEU A 95 -3.13 8.49 -1.27
C LEU A 95 -4.64 8.23 -1.40
N GLU A 96 -5.40 9.21 -1.85
CA GLU A 96 -6.84 9.10 -2.08
C GLU A 96 -7.19 8.16 -3.24
N ALA A 97 -6.37 8.16 -4.30
CA ALA A 97 -6.52 7.21 -5.40
C ALA A 97 -6.25 5.77 -4.92
N GLU A 98 -5.20 5.58 -4.13
CA GLU A 98 -4.83 4.26 -3.59
C GLU A 98 -5.86 3.75 -2.56
N HIS A 99 -6.36 4.61 -1.67
CA HIS A 99 -7.42 4.25 -0.71
C HIS A 99 -8.67 3.72 -1.40
N ARG A 100 -9.18 4.45 -2.40
CA ARG A 100 -10.34 4.02 -3.21
C ARG A 100 -10.09 2.70 -3.93
N TRP A 101 -8.87 2.49 -4.42
CA TRP A 101 -8.51 1.21 -5.02
C TRP A 101 -8.53 0.07 -3.99
N LEU A 102 -7.97 0.27 -2.80
CA LEU A 102 -7.94 -0.71 -1.71
C LEU A 102 -9.35 -1.09 -1.25
N GLU A 103 -10.25 -0.12 -1.08
CA GLU A 103 -11.65 -0.40 -0.76
C GLU A 103 -12.30 -1.33 -1.78
N GLY A 104 -12.06 -1.09 -3.07
CA GLY A 104 -12.54 -1.93 -4.15
C GLY A 104 -11.92 -3.33 -4.13
N ALA A 105 -10.60 -3.43 -3.89
CA ALA A 105 -9.87 -4.70 -3.82
C ALA A 105 -10.34 -5.57 -2.64
N VAL A 106 -10.43 -4.99 -1.44
CA VAL A 106 -10.92 -5.64 -0.23
C VAL A 106 -12.34 -6.14 -0.41
N ARG A 107 -13.22 -5.32 -1.00
CA ARG A 107 -14.61 -5.72 -1.28
C ARG A 107 -14.68 -6.91 -2.23
N ARG A 108 -13.91 -6.90 -3.33
CA ARG A 108 -13.85 -8.01 -4.29
C ARG A 108 -13.36 -9.30 -3.66
N LEU A 109 -12.30 -9.25 -2.85
CA LEU A 109 -11.77 -10.44 -2.16
C LEU A 109 -12.77 -11.03 -1.16
N ARG A 110 -13.45 -10.18 -0.38
CA ARG A 110 -14.49 -10.63 0.55
C ARG A 110 -15.66 -11.30 -0.18
N SER A 111 -16.11 -10.73 -1.30
CA SER A 111 -17.17 -11.33 -2.12
C SER A 111 -16.74 -12.70 -2.69
N SER A 112 -15.49 -12.82 -3.15
CA SER A 112 -14.95 -14.09 -3.66
C SER A 112 -14.88 -15.16 -2.57
N ALA A 113 -14.37 -14.82 -1.38
CA ALA A 113 -14.30 -15.74 -0.25
C ALA A 113 -15.69 -16.23 0.20
N THR A 114 -16.72 -15.37 0.12
CA THR A 114 -18.11 -15.74 0.45
C THR A 114 -18.72 -16.73 -0.56
N MET A 115 -18.35 -16.62 -1.84
CA MET A 115 -18.84 -17.54 -2.88
C MET A 115 -18.20 -18.92 -2.81
N GLU A 116 -16.93 -19.01 -2.40
CA GLU A 116 -16.23 -20.30 -2.22
C GLU A 116 -16.79 -21.13 -1.06
N LEU A 117 -17.26 -20.48 0.01
CA LEU A 117 -17.89 -21.14 1.17
C LEU A 117 -19.29 -21.69 0.85
N ASN A 118 -20.04 -21.05 -0.05
CA ASN A 118 -21.39 -21.48 -0.44
C ASN A 118 -21.39 -22.55 -1.56
N SER A 119 -20.22 -22.90 -2.09
CA SER A 119 -20.04 -23.89 -3.17
C SER A 119 -19.50 -25.24 -2.67
N ARG A 120 -19.38 -25.42 -1.35
CA ARG A 120 -18.98 -26.66 -0.67
C ARG A 120 -20.14 -27.18 0.17
#